data_AF-M0AI77-F1
#
_entry.id   AF-M0AI77-F1
#
_cell.length_a   1.000
_cell.length_b   1.000
_cell.length_c   1.000
_cell.angle_alpha   90.00
_cell.angle_beta   90.00
_cell.angle_gamma   90.00
#
_symmetry.space_group_name_H-M   'P 1'
#
loop_
_entity.id
_entity.type
_entity.pdbx_description
1 polymer ?
#
loop_
_entity_poly.entity_id
_entity_poly.type
_entity_poly.pdbx_seq_one_letter_code
_entity_poly.pdbx_strand_id
1 'polypeptide(L)'
;MPLDTHPIPWEKLPPEWGPTEYDDGRFAYHHDRFSIVLVANRTEAAKSHPGFGLCGYWELRYRYLLGDRAVSEAIARVSTRSAAVSGLLKCMNRVHDSVERPTDPIEVMETLRDISFSDFVPENRSTPG
;
A
#
# COMPACT_ATOMS: atom_id res chain seq x y z
N MET A 1 0.06 1.00 25.69
CA MET A 1 -0.87 2.03 25.18
C MET A 1 -1.63 1.42 24.02
N PRO A 2 -2.95 1.66 23.87
CA PRO A 2 -3.73 0.89 22.91
C PRO A 2 -3.36 1.29 21.48
N LEU A 3 -3.17 0.28 20.62
CA LEU A 3 -2.93 0.40 19.17
C LEU A 3 -4.20 0.83 18.39
N ASP A 4 -5.25 1.27 19.09
CA ASP A 4 -6.58 1.66 18.57
C ASP A 4 -6.60 2.90 17.66
N THR A 5 -5.45 3.44 17.28
CA THR A 5 -5.35 4.63 16.43
C THR A 5 -5.14 4.29 14.95
N HIS A 6 -4.81 3.04 14.61
CA HIS A 6 -4.63 2.65 13.21
C HIS A 6 -5.97 2.65 12.45
N PRO A 7 -5.97 3.06 11.16
CA PRO A 7 -7.19 3.20 10.40
C PRO A 7 -7.84 1.86 10.02
N ILE A 8 -7.05 0.78 9.97
CA ILE A 8 -7.57 -0.59 9.92
C ILE A 8 -7.41 -1.19 11.32
N PRO A 9 -8.51 -1.56 11.99
CA PRO A 9 -8.45 -2.19 13.31
C PRO A 9 -7.85 -3.60 13.18
N TRP A 10 -7.12 -4.00 14.22
CA TRP A 10 -6.46 -5.31 14.32
C TRP A 10 -7.39 -6.50 14.06
N GLU A 11 -8.64 -6.46 14.52
CA GLU A 11 -9.65 -7.50 14.31
C GLU A 11 -10.02 -7.74 12.84
N LYS A 12 -9.73 -6.78 11.96
CA LYS A 12 -9.98 -6.88 10.51
C LYS A 12 -8.74 -7.25 9.70
N LEU A 13 -7.57 -7.33 10.35
CA LEU A 13 -6.35 -7.71 9.67
C LEU A 13 -6.36 -9.22 9.39
N PRO A 14 -5.88 -9.67 8.21
CA PRO A 14 -5.62 -11.08 7.99
C PRO A 14 -4.54 -11.58 8.98
N PRO A 15 -4.44 -12.89 9.21
CA PRO A 15 -3.40 -13.48 10.04
C PRO A 15 -2.00 -13.00 9.62
N GLU A 16 -1.08 -12.93 10.59
CA GLU A 16 0.32 -12.53 10.40
C GLU A 16 0.56 -11.07 9.99
N TRP A 17 -0.50 -10.26 9.86
CA TRP A 17 -0.40 -8.82 9.65
C TRP A 17 -0.50 -8.05 10.97
N GLY A 18 0.40 -7.08 11.14
CA GLY A 18 0.41 -6.19 12.29
C GLY A 18 0.65 -4.73 11.90
N PRO A 19 0.07 -3.76 12.63
CA PRO A 19 0.42 -2.35 12.45
C PRO A 19 1.89 -2.09 12.81
N THR A 20 2.57 -1.22 12.06
CA THR A 20 3.97 -0.84 12.35
C THR A 20 4.20 0.67 12.48
N GLU A 21 3.53 1.49 11.68
CA GLU A 21 3.71 2.95 11.67
C GLU A 21 2.37 3.64 11.38
N TYR A 22 2.10 4.73 12.10
CA TYR A 22 0.91 5.54 11.92
C TYR A 22 1.13 7.00 12.29
N ASP A 23 0.79 7.89 11.35
CA ASP A 23 0.68 9.34 11.52
C ASP A 23 -0.37 9.92 10.53
N ASP A 24 -0.60 11.24 10.57
CA ASP A 24 -1.63 11.91 9.77
C ASP A 24 -1.45 11.77 8.25
N GLY A 25 -0.23 11.54 7.78
CA GLY A 25 0.11 11.38 6.38
C GLY A 25 0.44 9.95 5.99
N ARG A 26 0.49 9.01 6.92
CA ARG A 26 1.05 7.68 6.63
C ARG A 26 0.53 6.60 7.55
N PHE A 27 0.32 5.42 6.98
CA PHE A 27 0.03 4.22 7.76
C PHE A 27 0.62 2.98 7.11
N ALA A 28 1.15 2.08 7.93
CA ALA A 28 1.86 0.89 7.47
C ALA A 28 1.51 -0.36 8.28
N TYR A 29 1.54 -1.49 7.58
CA TYR A 29 1.28 -2.82 8.10
C TYR A 29 2.41 -3.77 7.68
N HIS A 30 2.97 -4.48 8.63
CA HIS A 30 4.01 -5.48 8.44
C HIS A 30 3.40 -6.88 8.41
N HIS A 31 3.94 -7.75 7.56
CA HIS A 31 3.63 -9.18 7.59
C HIS A 31 4.80 -9.93 8.22
N ASP A 32 4.57 -10.57 9.35
CA ASP A 32 5.63 -11.13 10.20
C ASP A 32 6.46 -12.21 9.50
N ARG A 33 5.79 -13.10 8.77
CA ARG A 33 6.43 -14.22 8.08
C ARG A 33 7.28 -13.86 6.87
N PHE A 34 6.87 -12.87 6.07
CA PHE A 34 7.52 -12.53 4.80
C PHE A 34 8.41 -11.29 4.89
N SER A 35 8.46 -10.63 6.05
CA SER A 35 9.21 -9.38 6.25
C SER A 35 8.86 -8.30 5.22
N ILE A 36 7.59 -8.31 4.78
CA ILE A 36 7.06 -7.32 3.86
C ILE A 36 6.32 -6.24 4.63
N VAL A 37 6.28 -5.04 4.07
CA VAL A 37 5.51 -3.93 4.62
C VAL A 37 4.67 -3.31 3.52
N LEU A 38 3.38 -3.21 3.77
CA LEU A 38 2.46 -2.42 2.97
C LEU A 38 2.28 -1.05 3.61
N VAL A 39 2.42 0.00 2.80
CA VAL A 39 2.42 1.39 3.27
C VAL A 39 1.47 2.21 2.42
N ALA A 40 0.68 3.06 3.05
CA ALA A 40 -0.03 4.15 2.38
C ALA A 40 0.62 5.47 2.80
N ASN A 41 1.09 6.24 1.82
CA ASN A 41 1.69 7.56 2.04
C ASN A 41 0.85 8.62 1.34
N ARG A 42 0.38 9.61 2.10
CA ARG A 42 -0.19 10.83 1.55
C ARG A 42 0.94 11.62 0.90
N THR A 43 0.77 11.90 -0.38
CA THR A 43 1.67 12.72 -1.18
C THR A 43 0.93 13.99 -1.57
N GLU A 44 1.51 15.13 -1.25
CA GLU A 44 1.04 16.41 -1.76
C GLU A 44 1.36 16.48 -3.25
N ALA A 45 0.36 16.80 -4.07
CA ALA A 45 0.61 17.00 -5.48
C ALA A 45 1.24 18.39 -5.63
N ALA A 46 2.54 18.46 -5.90
CA ALA A 46 3.28 19.73 -6.07
C ALA A 46 2.61 20.68 -7.10
N LYS A 47 1.76 20.13 -7.98
CA LYS A 47 0.76 20.81 -8.82
C LYS A 47 -0.48 19.93 -8.84
N SER A 48 -1.68 20.52 -8.81
CA SER A 48 -2.93 19.76 -8.94
C SER A 48 -2.83 18.80 -10.12
N HIS A 49 -3.13 17.51 -9.92
CA HIS A 49 -3.01 16.54 -11.02
C HIS A 49 -3.86 17.07 -12.20
N PRO A 50 -3.26 17.40 -13.36
CA PRO A 50 -3.91 18.28 -14.33
C PRO A 50 -5.19 17.70 -14.94
N GLY A 51 -5.39 16.38 -14.84
CA GLY A 51 -6.62 15.70 -15.26
C GLY A 51 -7.73 15.61 -14.21
N PHE A 52 -7.45 15.86 -12.92
CA PHE A 52 -8.40 15.59 -11.83
C PHE A 52 -8.54 16.72 -10.79
N GLY A 53 -7.73 17.78 -10.86
CA GLY A 53 -7.82 18.90 -9.92
C GLY A 53 -7.47 18.55 -8.46
N LEU A 54 -6.88 17.38 -8.21
CA LEU A 54 -6.55 16.90 -6.86
C LEU A 54 -5.30 17.60 -6.32
N CYS A 55 -5.39 18.17 -5.10
CA CYS A 55 -4.26 18.77 -4.38
C CYS A 55 -3.32 17.75 -3.72
N GLY A 56 -3.68 16.46 -3.73
CA GLY A 56 -2.88 15.37 -3.19
C GLY A 56 -3.53 14.02 -3.44
N TYR A 57 -2.78 12.95 -3.21
CA TYR A 57 -3.23 11.57 -3.34
C TYR A 57 -2.54 10.69 -2.28
N TRP A 58 -3.02 9.47 -2.12
CA TRP A 58 -2.39 8.44 -1.33
C TRP A 58 -1.71 7.44 -2.25
N GLU A 59 -0.42 7.23 -2.06
CA GLU A 59 0.33 6.20 -2.77
C GLU A 59 0.44 4.94 -1.90
N LEU A 60 -0.10 3.85 -2.42
CA LEU A 60 0.03 2.52 -1.84
C LEU A 60 1.33 1.92 -2.33
N ARG A 61 2.16 1.44 -1.40
CA ARG A 61 3.50 0.95 -1.68
C ARG A 61 3.72 -0.40 -1.01
N TYR A 62 4.47 -1.24 -1.70
CA TYR A 62 5.00 -2.50 -1.21
C TYR A 62 6.48 -2.32 -0.88
N ARG A 63 6.92 -2.75 0.30
CA ARG A 63 8.32 -2.73 0.72
C ARG A 63 8.76 -4.13 1.12
N TYR A 64 9.96 -4.48 0.72
CA TYR A 64 10.57 -5.77 1.00
C TYR A 64 12.10 -5.62 1.02
N LEU A 65 12.76 -6.61 1.60
CA LEU A 65 14.22 -6.74 1.55
C LEU A 65 14.60 -7.65 0.38
N LEU A 66 15.54 -7.20 -0.44
CA LEU A 66 16.18 -7.99 -1.48
C LEU A 66 17.68 -8.06 -1.16
N GLY A 67 18.09 -9.15 -0.51
CA GLY A 67 19.40 -9.21 0.16
C GLY A 67 19.47 -8.14 1.26
N ASP A 68 20.54 -7.34 1.26
CA ASP A 68 20.72 -6.24 2.22
C ASP A 68 20.04 -4.92 1.80
N ARG A 69 19.27 -4.91 0.71
CA ARG A 69 18.64 -3.70 0.17
C ARG A 69 17.15 -3.64 0.47
N ALA A 70 16.71 -2.56 1.10
CA ALA A 70 15.30 -2.21 1.16
C ALA A 70 14.81 -1.68 -0.20
N VAL A 71 13.85 -2.39 -0.80
CA VAL A 71 13.18 -2.00 -2.03
C VAL A 71 11.79 -1.48 -1.68
N SER A 72 11.33 -0.45 -2.39
CA SER A 72 9.99 0.08 -2.25
C SER A 72 9.38 0.37 -3.61
N GLU A 73 8.26 -0.25 -3.88
CA GLU A 73 7.56 -0.18 -5.15
C GLU A 73 6.16 0.42 -4.98
N ALA A 74 5.73 1.22 -5.95
CA ALA A 74 4.36 1.73 -5.97
C ALA A 74 3.40 0.65 -6.52
N ILE A 75 2.29 0.44 -5.81
CA ILE A 75 1.22 -0.48 -6.20
C ILE A 75 0.15 0.31 -6.95
N ALA A 76 -0.34 1.39 -6.34
CA ALA A 76 -1.41 2.21 -6.87
C ALA A 76 -1.43 3.60 -6.22
N ARG A 77 -2.11 4.55 -6.86
CA ARG A 77 -2.44 5.86 -6.29
C ARG A 77 -3.96 5.95 -6.17
N VAL A 78 -4.43 6.49 -5.05
CA VAL A 78 -5.86 6.70 -4.78
C VAL A 78 -6.11 8.10 -4.22
N SER A 79 -7.27 8.68 -4.51
CA SER A 79 -7.51 10.09 -4.19
C SER A 79 -7.91 10.34 -2.73
N THR A 80 -8.42 9.31 -2.03
CA THR A 80 -8.95 9.44 -0.66
C THR A 80 -8.26 8.55 0.35
N ARG A 81 -8.30 8.96 1.63
CA ARG A 81 -7.78 8.16 2.74
C ARG A 81 -8.56 6.85 2.89
N SER A 82 -9.88 6.88 2.75
CA SER A 82 -10.72 5.67 2.81
C SER A 82 -10.38 4.68 1.70
N ALA A 83 -10.16 5.14 0.47
CA ALA A 83 -9.68 4.29 -0.61
C ALA A 83 -8.31 3.69 -0.32
N ALA A 84 -7.42 4.44 0.34
CA ALA A 84 -6.11 3.93 0.76
C ALA A 84 -6.22 2.84 1.83
N VAL A 85 -7.11 3.03 2.81
CA VAL A 85 -7.41 2.05 3.87
C VAL A 85 -7.99 0.76 3.26
N SER A 86 -9.03 0.90 2.44
CA SER A 86 -9.64 -0.25 1.75
C SER A 86 -8.67 -0.92 0.77
N GLY A 87 -7.82 -0.14 0.10
CA GLY A 87 -6.80 -0.63 -0.82
C GLY A 87 -5.73 -1.46 -0.12
N LEU A 88 -5.18 -0.98 1.01
CA LEU A 88 -4.24 -1.78 1.80
C LEU A 88 -4.88 -3.05 2.35
N LEU A 89 -6.12 -2.98 2.84
CA LEU A 89 -6.82 -4.18 3.31
C LEU A 89 -7.01 -5.21 2.19
N LYS A 90 -7.38 -4.77 0.98
CA LYS A 90 -7.45 -5.65 -0.20
C LYS A 90 -6.09 -6.26 -0.53
N CYS A 91 -5.01 -5.48 -0.47
CA CYS A 91 -3.65 -5.97 -0.68
C CYS A 91 -3.28 -7.04 0.35
N MET A 92 -3.52 -6.80 1.64
CA MET A 92 -3.24 -7.77 2.71
C MET A 92 -4.00 -9.08 2.52
N ASN A 93 -5.30 -9.01 2.21
CA ASN A 93 -6.10 -10.21 1.93
C ASN A 93 -5.60 -10.94 0.69
N ARG A 94 -5.28 -10.22 -0.39
CA ARG A 94 -4.77 -10.85 -1.61
C ARG A 94 -3.42 -11.54 -1.38
N VAL A 95 -2.53 -10.94 -0.60
CA VAL A 95 -1.28 -11.57 -0.18
C VAL A 95 -1.55 -12.74 0.74
N HIS A 96 -2.55 -12.71 1.61
CA HIS A 96 -2.90 -13.87 2.43
C HIS A 96 -3.46 -15.03 1.58
N ASP A 97 -4.37 -14.74 0.65
CA ASP A 97 -5.08 -15.74 -0.16
C ASP A 97 -4.21 -16.37 -1.25
N SER A 98 -3.22 -15.65 -1.77
CA SER A 98 -2.39 -16.14 -2.89
C SER A 98 -1.27 -17.08 -2.44
N VAL A 99 -1.21 -17.40 -1.14
CA VAL A 99 0.03 -17.75 -0.45
C VAL A 99 -0.13 -19.03 0.34
N GLU A 100 0.08 -20.17 -0.32
CA GLU A 100 0.46 -21.40 0.40
C GLU A 100 1.94 -21.34 0.83
N ARG A 101 2.83 -20.64 0.08
CA ARG A 101 4.25 -20.32 0.40
C ARG A 101 4.93 -19.45 -0.70
N PRO A 102 4.75 -18.11 -0.76
CA PRO A 102 5.61 -17.26 -1.56
C PRO A 102 6.92 -17.12 -0.81
N THR A 103 8.00 -17.56 -1.42
CA THR A 103 9.34 -17.24 -0.90
C THR A 103 9.93 -16.05 -1.65
N ASP A 104 9.22 -15.56 -2.67
CA ASP A 104 9.69 -14.54 -3.59
C ASP A 104 8.85 -13.24 -3.49
N PRO A 105 9.46 -12.11 -3.08
CA PRO A 105 8.78 -10.81 -3.08
C PRO A 105 8.33 -10.34 -4.46
N ILE A 106 8.89 -10.87 -5.55
CA ILE A 106 8.47 -10.55 -6.92
C ILE A 106 7.10 -11.15 -7.24
N GLU A 107 6.83 -12.39 -6.82
CA GLU A 107 5.51 -13.03 -6.98
C GLU A 107 4.42 -12.28 -6.21
N VAL A 108 4.76 -11.82 -4.99
CA VAL A 108 3.89 -10.96 -4.18
C VAL A 108 3.57 -9.67 -4.95
N MET A 109 4.57 -9.06 -5.57
CA MET A 109 4.37 -7.83 -6.33
C MET A 109 3.47 -8.01 -7.55
N GLU A 110 3.65 -9.08 -8.33
CA GLU A 110 2.80 -9.38 -9.49
C GLU A 110 1.34 -9.60 -9.06
N THR A 111 1.14 -10.28 -7.92
CA THR A 111 -0.19 -10.48 -7.34
C THR A 111 -0.85 -9.15 -6.94
N LEU A 112 -0.08 -8.21 -6.41
CA LEU A 112 -0.58 -6.89 -5.99
C LEU A 112 -0.94 -6.00 -7.18
N ARG A 113 -0.28 -6.16 -8.34
CA ARG A 113 -0.56 -5.38 -9.57
C ARG A 113 -1.92 -5.68 -10.19
N ASP A 114 -2.45 -6.88 -9.97
CA ASP A 114 -3.75 -7.31 -10.51
C ASP A 114 -4.95 -6.78 -9.71
N ILE A 115 -4.72 -6.07 -8.59
CA ILE A 115 -5.79 -5.59 -7.71
C ILE A 115 -6.50 -4.37 -8.30
N SER A 116 -7.83 -4.42 -8.32
CA SER A 116 -8.67 -3.26 -8.66
C SER A 116 -8.94 -2.38 -7.42
N PHE A 117 -8.52 -1.13 -7.52
CA PHE A 117 -8.65 -0.11 -6.47
C PHE A 117 -9.79 0.87 -6.77
N SER A 118 -10.55 1.20 -5.73
CA SER A 118 -11.51 2.30 -5.78
C SER A 118 -10.78 3.64 -5.82
N ASP A 119 -11.36 4.64 -6.47
CA ASP A 119 -10.79 6.00 -6.56
C ASP A 119 -9.35 6.04 -7.09
N PHE A 120 -9.04 5.11 -8.00
CA PHE A 120 -7.74 5.02 -8.64
C PHE A 120 -7.39 6.32 -9.37
N VAL A 121 -6.21 6.85 -9.08
CA VAL A 121 -5.63 8.01 -9.75
C VAL A 121 -4.61 7.48 -10.75
N PRO A 122 -4.83 7.66 -12.07
CA PRO A 122 -3.89 7.20 -13.07
C PRO A 122 -2.56 7.95 -12.92
N GLU A 123 -1.46 7.20 -13.00
CA GLU A 123 -0.16 7.84 -13.15
C GLU A 123 -0.14 8.53 -14.51
N ASN A 124 -0.06 9.87 -14.52
CA ASN A 124 0.43 10.54 -15.71
C ASN A 124 1.88 10.12 -15.91
N ARG A 125 2.07 9.04 -16.67
CA ARG A 125 3.33 8.83 -17.38
C ARG A 125 3.40 9.97 -18.38
N SER A 126 3.95 11.12 -17.96
CA SER A 126 4.53 12.06 -18.91
C SER A 126 5.55 11.24 -19.68
N THR A 127 5.20 10.89 -20.91
CA THR A 127 6.12 10.26 -21.84
C THR A 127 7.34 11.17 -21.92
N PRO A 128 8.56 10.70 -21.64
CA PRO A 128 9.73 11.47 -22.01
C PRO A 128 9.69 11.58 -23.53
N GLY A 129 9.42 12.79 -24.02
CA GLY A 129 9.56 13.13 -25.44
C GLY A 129 11.03 13.23 -25.83
#